data_AF-A0A821PSQ9-F1
#
_entry.id   AF-A0A821PSQ9-F1
#
_cell.length_a   1.000
_cell.length_b   1.000
_cell.length_c   1.000
_cell.angle_alpha   90.00
_cell.angle_beta   90.00
_cell.angle_gamma   90.00
#
_symmetry.space_group_name_H-M   'P 1'
#
loop_
_entity.id
_entity.type
_entity.pdbx_description
1 polymer ?
#
loop_
_entity_poly.entity_id
_entity_poly.type
_entity_poly.pdbx_seq_one_letter_code
_entity_poly.pdbx_strand_id
1 'polypeptide(L)'
;SKLVLIDTDKLNLLTYQFELYGNEASLINEVRARIEQEPLTRDDRTRLSRLIKTMNPDDILHYLGSLDNIFTYIRTIAAERLKQNMTVQLFIEQFIRSKSRLNDSILRWTDFSAVQLRYIIDFYEMFEEIAFD
;
A
#
# COMPACT_ATOMS: atom_id res chain seq x y z
N SER A 1 -23.23 -41.20 3.80
CA SER A 1 -22.14 -40.30 3.34
C SER A 1 -22.09 -39.12 4.29
N LYS A 2 -21.02 -38.94 5.08
CA LYS A 2 -20.90 -37.79 5.99
C LYS A 2 -20.50 -36.56 5.20
N LEU A 3 -21.31 -35.50 5.25
CA LEU A 3 -20.97 -34.18 4.73
C LEU A 3 -19.77 -33.65 5.54
N VAL A 4 -18.71 -33.28 4.83
CA VAL A 4 -17.57 -32.59 5.44
C VAL A 4 -18.04 -31.17 5.76
N LEU A 5 -18.14 -30.83 7.05
CA LEU A 5 -18.30 -29.44 7.46
C LEU A 5 -17.01 -28.71 7.10
N ILE A 6 -17.10 -27.84 6.10
CA ILE A 6 -16.02 -26.91 5.78
C ILE A 6 -16.06 -25.83 6.87
N ASP A 7 -15.01 -25.80 7.68
CA ASP A 7 -14.78 -24.78 8.69
C ASP A 7 -14.44 -23.46 7.99
N THR A 8 -15.44 -22.59 7.83
CA THR A 8 -15.33 -21.32 7.13
C THR A 8 -14.44 -20.31 7.83
N ASP A 9 -14.13 -20.52 9.12
CA ASP A 9 -13.23 -19.65 9.87
C ASP A 9 -11.76 -19.83 9.42
N LYS A 10 -11.48 -20.92 8.69
CA LYS A 10 -10.16 -21.21 8.08
C LYS A 10 -10.13 -20.96 6.57
N LEU A 11 -11.21 -20.46 5.98
CA LEU A 11 -11.18 -20.01 4.60
C LEU A 11 -10.31 -18.75 4.56
N ASN A 12 -9.07 -18.91 4.08
CA ASN A 12 -8.27 -17.78 3.63
C ASN A 12 -9.05 -17.11 2.50
N LEU A 13 -9.77 -16.05 2.85
CA LEU A 13 -10.44 -15.18 1.90
C LEU A 13 -9.38 -14.67 0.91
N LEU A 14 -9.38 -15.26 -0.28
CA LEU A 14 -8.89 -14.59 -1.48
C LEU A 14 -9.91 -13.50 -1.77
N THR A 15 -9.82 -12.38 -1.04
CA THR A 15 -10.67 -11.23 -1.28
C THR A 15 -10.31 -10.68 -2.64
N TYR A 16 -11.21 -10.85 -3.59
CA TYR A 16 -11.18 -10.23 -4.90
C TYR A 16 -11.14 -8.70 -4.71
N GLN A 17 -10.01 -8.06 -5.05
CA GLN A 17 -9.65 -6.69 -4.66
C GLN A 17 -10.31 -5.57 -5.50
N PHE A 18 -11.51 -5.76 -6.04
CA PHE A 18 -12.12 -4.74 -6.92
C PHE A 18 -13.49 -4.19 -6.47
N GLU A 19 -14.06 -4.66 -5.36
CA GLU A 19 -15.39 -4.20 -4.91
C GLU A 19 -15.36 -3.63 -3.48
N LEU A 20 -14.58 -2.59 -3.20
CA LEU A 20 -14.45 -2.12 -1.81
C LEU A 20 -14.19 -0.61 -1.63
N TYR A 21 -14.86 0.25 -2.42
CA TYR A 21 -14.90 1.71 -2.16
C TYR A 21 -15.41 2.08 -0.75
N GLY A 22 -16.07 1.16 -0.03
CA GLY A 22 -16.44 1.34 1.39
C GLY A 22 -15.34 0.97 2.41
N ASN A 23 -14.37 0.13 2.04
CA ASN A 23 -13.29 -0.31 2.93
C ASN A 23 -12.02 0.53 2.81
N GLU A 24 -11.80 1.26 1.72
CA GLU A 24 -10.61 2.13 1.55
C GLU A 24 -10.57 3.24 2.60
N ALA A 25 -11.71 3.88 2.89
CA ALA A 25 -11.82 4.83 4.00
C ALA A 25 -11.52 4.18 5.36
N SER A 26 -11.90 2.90 5.56
CA SER A 26 -11.54 2.15 6.77
C SER A 26 -10.04 1.89 6.83
N LEU A 27 -9.44 1.47 5.70
CA LEU A 27 -8.02 1.11 5.61
C LEU A 27 -7.11 2.32 5.84
N ILE A 28 -7.42 3.46 5.20
CA ILE A 28 -6.71 4.73 5.41
C ILE A 28 -6.78 5.16 6.87
N ASN A 29 -7.97 5.11 7.48
CA ASN A 29 -8.13 5.48 8.89
C ASN A 29 -7.39 4.53 9.84
N GLU A 30 -7.37 3.23 9.53
CA GLU A 30 -6.60 2.23 10.27
C GLU A 30 -5.10 2.49 10.15
N VAL A 31 -4.59 2.89 8.99
CA VAL A 31 -3.19 3.29 8.81
C VAL A 31 -2.88 4.56 9.62
N ARG A 32 -3.73 5.59 9.58
CA ARG A 32 -3.60 6.83 10.39
C ARG A 32 -3.54 6.53 11.88
N ALA A 33 -4.25 5.51 12.36
CA ALA A 33 -4.20 5.08 13.75
C ALA A 33 -2.88 4.38 14.13
N ARG A 34 -2.13 3.86 13.16
CA ARG A 34 -0.84 3.16 13.39
C ARG A 34 0.38 4.05 13.16
N ILE A 35 0.27 5.02 12.27
CA ILE A 35 1.39 5.88 11.88
C ILE A 35 0.88 7.29 11.56
N GLU A 36 1.41 8.28 12.27
CA GLU A 36 1.17 9.69 11.98
C GLU A 36 1.45 9.99 10.50
N GLN A 37 0.49 10.64 9.84
CA GLN A 37 0.60 10.99 8.43
C GLN A 37 0.85 12.48 8.28
N GLU A 38 1.79 12.81 7.42
CA GLU A 38 2.13 14.16 6.99
C GLU A 38 1.85 14.29 5.49
N PRO A 39 1.49 15.49 5.00
CA PRO A 39 1.46 15.73 3.56
C PRO A 39 2.88 15.79 2.99
N LEU A 40 3.04 15.36 1.74
CA LEU A 40 4.27 15.57 0.98
C LEU A 40 4.52 17.07 0.81
N THR A 41 5.80 17.45 0.71
CA THR A 41 6.15 18.82 0.33
C THR A 41 5.65 19.11 -1.08
N ARG A 42 5.35 20.37 -1.38
CA ARG A 42 4.88 20.77 -2.72
C ARG A 42 5.87 20.35 -3.82
N ASP A 43 7.16 20.43 -3.53
CA ASP A 43 8.22 20.07 -4.46
C ASP A 43 8.26 18.56 -4.69
N ASP A 44 8.15 17.76 -3.62
CA ASP A 44 8.08 16.29 -3.73
C ASP A 44 6.81 15.83 -4.44
N ARG A 45 5.63 16.39 -4.09
CA ARG A 45 4.37 16.07 -4.77
C ARG A 45 4.46 16.38 -6.26
N THR A 46 5.02 17.53 -6.62
CA THR A 46 5.20 17.92 -8.02
C THR A 46 6.16 16.96 -8.75
N ARG A 47 7.28 16.60 -8.13
CA ARG A 47 8.27 15.69 -8.70
C ARG A 47 7.68 14.29 -8.90
N LEU A 48 7.04 13.74 -7.88
CA LEU A 48 6.45 12.39 -7.90
C LEU A 48 5.25 12.33 -8.86
N SER A 49 4.38 13.34 -8.87
CA SER A 49 3.25 13.41 -9.82
C SER A 49 3.71 13.37 -11.29
N ARG A 50 4.79 14.09 -11.63
CA ARG A 50 5.38 14.02 -12.98
C ARG A 50 5.84 12.61 -13.31
N LEU A 51 6.46 11.90 -12.37
CA LEU A 51 6.92 10.52 -12.57
C LEU A 51 5.73 9.57 -12.80
N ILE A 52 4.70 9.65 -11.96
CA ILE A 52 3.50 8.81 -12.08
C ILE A 52 2.82 9.03 -13.44
N LYS A 53 2.73 10.28 -13.92
CA LYS A 53 2.14 10.61 -15.22
C LYS A 53 2.88 10.04 -16.43
N THR A 54 4.11 9.57 -16.25
CA THR A 54 4.88 8.88 -17.31
C THR A 54 4.70 7.36 -17.30
N MET A 55 4.05 6.81 -16.26
CA MET A 55 3.78 5.38 -16.15
C MET A 55 2.65 4.99 -17.10
N ASN A 56 2.64 3.74 -17.56
CA ASN A 56 1.47 3.21 -18.23
C ASN A 56 0.35 2.94 -17.21
N PRO A 57 -0.93 2.95 -17.62
CA PRO A 57 -2.05 2.77 -16.70
C PRO A 57 -2.00 1.44 -15.93
N ASP A 58 -1.54 0.36 -16.55
CA ASP A 58 -1.44 -0.95 -15.89
C ASP A 58 -0.45 -0.92 -14.73
N ASP A 59 0.71 -0.28 -14.91
CA ASP A 59 1.73 -0.10 -13.88
C ASP A 59 1.19 0.76 -12.72
N ILE A 60 0.37 1.78 -13.00
CA ILE A 60 -0.28 2.62 -11.97
C ILE A 60 -1.23 1.76 -11.12
N LEU A 61 -2.09 0.96 -11.77
CA LEU A 61 -3.02 0.06 -11.07
C LEU A 61 -2.29 -1.02 -10.27
N HIS A 62 -1.23 -1.61 -10.83
CA HIS A 62 -0.39 -2.56 -10.12
C HIS A 62 0.29 -1.93 -8.89
N TYR A 63 0.70 -0.67 -9.00
CA TYR A 63 1.30 0.07 -7.90
C TYR A 63 0.28 0.36 -6.79
N LEU A 64 -0.93 0.81 -7.14
CA LEU A 64 -2.05 1.00 -6.19
C LEU A 64 -2.34 -0.29 -5.41
N GLY A 65 -2.52 -1.42 -6.09
CA GLY A 65 -2.75 -2.70 -5.41
C GLY A 65 -1.56 -3.15 -4.53
N SER A 66 -0.35 -2.70 -4.86
CA SER A 66 0.83 -2.94 -4.03
C SER A 66 0.85 -2.05 -2.77
N LEU A 67 0.34 -0.82 -2.85
CA LEU A 67 0.14 0.08 -1.70
C LEU A 67 -0.95 -0.46 -0.76
N ASP A 68 -2.05 -1.01 -1.28
CA ASP A 68 -3.08 -1.65 -0.44
C ASP A 68 -2.51 -2.81 0.39
N ASN A 69 -1.60 -3.56 -0.20
CA ASN A 69 -0.90 -4.63 0.49
C ASN A 69 -0.01 -4.06 1.61
N ILE A 70 0.74 -2.99 1.33
CA ILE A 70 1.53 -2.29 2.36
C ILE A 70 0.62 -1.81 3.50
N PHE A 71 -0.52 -1.19 3.21
CA PHE A 71 -1.48 -0.73 4.23
C PHE A 71 -1.99 -1.88 5.10
N THR A 72 -2.30 -3.02 4.46
CA THR A 72 -2.69 -4.25 5.16
C THR A 72 -1.60 -4.74 6.13
N TYR A 73 -0.32 -4.66 5.74
CA TYR A 73 0.78 -4.98 6.64
C TYR A 73 0.95 -3.96 7.76
N ILE A 74 0.86 -2.66 7.47
CA ILE A 74 0.96 -1.60 8.49
C ILE A 74 -0.09 -1.82 9.60
N ARG A 75 -1.30 -2.22 9.23
CA ARG A 75 -2.37 -2.56 10.17
C ARG A 75 -2.05 -3.73 11.10
N THR A 76 -1.31 -4.73 10.62
CA THR A 76 -1.11 -5.99 11.35
C THR A 76 0.16 -6.00 12.19
N ILE A 77 1.15 -5.18 11.83
CA ILE A 77 2.42 -5.08 12.55
C ILE A 77 2.22 -4.36 13.89
N ALA A 78 2.96 -4.78 14.92
CA ALA A 78 2.95 -4.12 16.22
C ALA A 78 3.50 -2.68 16.10
N ALA A 79 2.82 -1.71 16.70
CA ALA A 79 3.08 -0.28 16.48
C ALA A 79 4.51 0.13 16.84
N GLU A 80 5.09 -0.47 17.89
CA GLU A 80 6.47 -0.22 18.32
C GLU A 80 7.53 -0.59 17.29
N ARG A 81 7.17 -1.38 16.26
CA ARG A 81 8.08 -1.77 15.17
C ARG A 81 8.00 -0.80 13.99
N LEU A 82 6.97 0.03 13.91
CA LEU A 82 6.78 1.03 12.86
C LEU A 82 7.55 2.29 13.22
N LYS A 83 8.37 2.78 12.29
CA LYS A 83 9.09 4.05 12.44
C LYS A 83 8.64 5.03 11.38
N GLN A 84 8.38 6.28 11.77
CA GLN A 84 7.89 7.34 10.89
C GLN A 84 8.77 7.57 9.66
N ASN A 85 10.08 7.57 9.88
CA ASN A 85 11.10 7.80 8.86
C ASN A 85 11.49 6.53 8.09
N MET A 86 10.84 5.40 8.35
CA MET A 86 11.04 4.17 7.59
C MET A 86 10.58 4.41 6.15
N THR A 87 11.38 4.01 5.17
CA THR A 87 10.98 4.05 3.77
C THR A 87 10.12 2.83 3.42
N VAL A 88 9.34 2.95 2.35
CA VAL A 88 8.59 1.81 1.77
C VAL A 88 9.52 0.62 1.52
N GLN A 89 10.71 0.86 0.98
CA GLN A 89 11.71 -0.18 0.78
C GLN A 89 12.08 -0.89 2.08
N LEU A 90 12.50 -0.13 3.11
CA LEU A 90 12.90 -0.70 4.39
C LEU A 90 11.75 -1.47 5.05
N PHE A 91 10.53 -0.96 4.90
CA PHE A 91 9.32 -1.63 5.39
C PHE A 91 9.11 -2.99 4.71
N ILE A 92 9.13 -3.03 3.37
CA ILE A 92 8.99 -4.27 2.61
C ILE A 92 10.08 -5.26 3.01
N GLU A 93 11.32 -4.81 3.08
CA GLU A 93 12.47 -5.65 3.41
C GLU A 93 12.39 -6.28 4.81
N GLN A 94 11.86 -5.55 5.79
CA GLN A 94 11.80 -5.99 7.19
C GLN A 94 10.55 -6.81 7.51
N PHE A 95 9.41 -6.50 6.89
CA PHE A 95 8.12 -7.04 7.33
C PHE A 95 7.43 -7.91 6.29
N ILE A 96 7.75 -7.78 5.00
CA ILE A 96 7.07 -8.53 3.95
C ILE A 96 7.99 -9.65 3.44
N ARG A 97 7.71 -10.87 3.90
CA ARG A 97 8.53 -12.07 3.60
C ARG A 97 8.44 -12.51 2.14
N SER A 98 7.28 -12.35 1.51
CA SER A 98 7.06 -12.72 0.11
C SER A 98 7.41 -11.54 -0.80
N LYS A 99 8.72 -11.31 -0.95
CA LYS A 99 9.28 -10.20 -1.72
C LYS A 99 8.94 -10.26 -3.22
N SER A 100 8.68 -11.45 -3.76
CA SER A 100 8.52 -11.64 -5.22
C SER A 100 7.34 -10.89 -5.84
N ARG A 101 6.27 -10.59 -5.08
CA ARG A 101 5.11 -9.88 -5.64
C ARG A 101 5.18 -8.35 -5.52
N LEU A 102 5.91 -7.83 -4.54
CA LEU A 102 6.06 -6.38 -4.32
C LEU A 102 7.40 -5.84 -4.84
N ASN A 103 8.43 -6.68 -4.95
CA ASN A 103 9.73 -6.26 -5.46
C ASN A 103 9.66 -5.81 -6.92
N ASP A 104 8.89 -6.51 -7.74
CA ASP A 104 8.88 -6.27 -9.19
C ASP A 104 8.09 -5.01 -9.57
N SER A 105 7.09 -4.63 -8.77
CA SER A 105 6.28 -3.42 -8.97
C SER A 105 6.80 -2.21 -8.19
N ILE A 106 6.98 -2.32 -6.86
CA ILE A 106 7.30 -1.18 -6.00
C ILE A 106 8.80 -0.86 -5.99
N LEU A 107 9.65 -1.88 -5.79
CA LEU A 107 11.08 -1.64 -5.63
C LEU A 107 11.80 -1.31 -6.93
N ARG A 108 11.12 -1.50 -8.07
CA ARG A 108 11.64 -1.09 -9.38
C ARG A 108 11.75 0.43 -9.52
N TRP A 109 10.91 1.18 -8.82
CA TRP A 109 10.89 2.64 -8.86
C TRP A 109 11.59 3.22 -7.63
N THR A 110 12.87 3.55 -7.78
CA THR A 110 13.71 4.04 -6.67
C THR A 110 13.15 5.29 -5.98
N ASP A 111 12.49 6.16 -6.74
CA ASP A 111 11.84 7.36 -6.18
C ASP A 111 10.66 7.03 -5.28
N PHE A 112 9.95 5.94 -5.58
CA PHE A 112 8.76 5.54 -4.84
C PHE A 112 9.11 4.65 -3.65
N SER A 113 10.11 3.78 -3.81
CA SER A 113 10.62 2.94 -2.73
C SER A 113 11.29 3.76 -1.61
N ALA A 114 11.76 4.97 -1.93
CA ALA A 114 12.34 5.92 -0.99
C ALA A 114 11.31 6.76 -0.21
N VAL A 115 10.02 6.71 -0.57
CA VAL A 115 8.96 7.41 0.16
C VAL A 115 8.89 6.90 1.60
N GLN A 116 8.83 7.81 2.56
CA GLN A 116 8.71 7.47 3.98
C GLN A 116 7.26 7.13 4.33
N LEU A 117 7.07 6.22 5.27
CA LEU A 117 5.74 5.75 5.66
C LEU A 117 4.84 6.86 6.23
N ARG A 118 5.42 7.92 6.80
CA ARG A 118 4.65 9.11 7.20
C ARG A 118 3.96 9.84 6.04
N TYR A 119 4.39 9.62 4.80
CA TYR A 119 3.82 10.24 3.60
C TYR A 119 2.97 9.28 2.78
N ILE A 120 2.76 8.04 3.26
CA ILE A 120 2.27 6.96 2.41
C ILE A 120 0.81 7.14 1.98
N ILE A 121 -0.03 7.76 2.80
CA ILE A 121 -1.42 8.04 2.44
C ILE A 121 -1.50 9.14 1.39
N ASP A 122 -0.79 10.26 1.59
CA ASP A 122 -0.78 11.34 0.60
C ASP A 122 -0.18 10.87 -0.74
N PHE A 123 0.78 9.95 -0.67
CA PHE A 123 1.34 9.30 -1.86
C PHE A 123 0.33 8.37 -2.55
N TYR A 124 -0.45 7.60 -1.80
CA TYR A 124 -1.54 6.76 -2.32
C TYR A 124 -2.63 7.61 -2.99
N GLU A 125 -3.12 8.66 -2.31
CA GLU A 125 -4.14 9.57 -2.83
C GLU A 125 -3.67 10.22 -4.14
N MET A 126 -2.39 10.58 -4.26
CA MET A 126 -1.83 11.09 -5.51
C MET A 126 -1.82 10.08 -6.66
N PHE A 127 -1.68 8.78 -6.38
CA PHE A 127 -1.84 7.73 -7.40
C PHE A 127 -3.30 7.61 -7.82
N GLU A 128 -4.25 7.65 -6.88
CA GLU A 128 -5.68 7.62 -7.20
C GLU A 128 -6.12 8.81 -8.04
N GLU A 129 -5.71 10.02 -7.67
CA GLU A 129 -5.94 11.25 -8.45
C GLU A 129 -5.49 11.05 -9.90
N ILE A 130 -4.28 10.53 -10.12
CA ILE A 130 -3.74 10.38 -11.49
C ILE A 130 -4.37 9.19 -12.24
N ALA A 131 -4.80 8.14 -11.55
CA ALA A 131 -5.39 6.96 -12.16
C ALA A 131 -6.84 7.20 -12.64
N PHE A 132 -7.57 8.09 -11.95
CA PHE A 132 -9.01 8.27 -12.13
C PHE A 132 -9.44 9.68 -12.55
N ASP A 133 -8.52 10.65 -12.66
CA ASP A 133 -8.71 11.94 -13.36
C ASP A 133 -8.66 11.80 -14.89
#